data_AF-A0A150IVK2-F1
#
_entry.id   AF-A0A150IVK2-F1
#
_cell.length_a   1.000
_cell.length_b   1.000
_cell.length_c   1.000
_cell.angle_alpha   90.00
_cell.angle_beta   90.00
_cell.angle_gamma   90.00
#
_symmetry.space_group_name_H-M   'P 1'
#
loop_
_entity.id
_entity.type
_entity.pdbx_description
1 polymer ?
#
loop_
_entity_poly.entity_id
_entity_poly.type
_entity_poly.pdbx_seq_one_letter_code
_entity_poly.pdbx_strand_id
1 'polypeptide(L)'
;MHPAEFHHLVMDFGKDRAYEIALEALNEIENRISERRAFGIGEVGRPHYEVDSEVIEISNQFLIDVLKISKKLNCPIQLHTETFDQEKFIEIGEMAKKYGKAGKVIKHFSPPMVSLCEKIGIYPSIIAREKNILKACSEGRRFLMETDYIDDNERPGAVVGPKTVPRTTKKLLENSILTKEDVDYIHRYLVEEIYEIELI
;
A
#
# COMPACT_ATOMS: atom_id res chain seq x y z
N MET A 1 0.86 12.20 0.94
CA MET A 1 1.36 12.96 -0.21
C MET A 1 1.86 11.94 -1.22
N HIS A 2 1.17 11.88 -2.36
CA HIS A 2 1.47 10.87 -3.37
C HIS A 2 2.87 11.13 -3.96
N PRO A 3 3.67 10.10 -4.32
CA PRO A 3 5.05 10.33 -4.77
C PRO A 3 5.18 11.23 -6.00
N ALA A 4 4.22 11.16 -6.94
CA ALA A 4 4.21 12.04 -8.09
C ALA A 4 3.93 13.51 -7.70
N GLU A 5 3.01 13.75 -6.76
CA GLU A 5 2.73 15.09 -6.24
C GLU A 5 3.95 15.63 -5.48
N PHE A 6 4.61 14.79 -4.68
CA PHE A 6 5.81 15.18 -3.97
C PHE A 6 6.93 15.57 -4.92
N HIS A 7 7.13 14.80 -5.99
CA HIS A 7 8.09 15.13 -7.04
C HIS A 7 7.77 16.46 -7.73
N HIS A 8 6.50 16.72 -8.06
CA HIS A 8 6.09 18.01 -8.62
C HIS A 8 6.37 19.18 -7.67
N LEU A 9 6.11 19.02 -6.38
CA LEU A 9 6.45 20.05 -5.38
C LEU A 9 7.96 20.32 -5.32
N VAL A 10 8.80 19.28 -5.44
CA VAL A 10 10.26 19.44 -5.52
C VAL A 10 10.65 20.24 -6.76
N MET A 11 10.02 19.98 -7.91
CA MET A 11 10.29 20.72 -9.15
C MET A 11 9.84 22.18 -9.07
N ASP A 12 8.67 22.45 -8.48
CA ASP A 12 8.05 23.78 -8.47
C ASP A 12 8.63 24.70 -7.38
N PHE A 13 8.96 24.14 -6.21
CA PHE A 13 9.31 24.92 -5.01
C PHE A 13 10.70 24.60 -4.46
N GLY A 14 11.39 23.59 -5.00
CA GLY A 14 12.64 23.09 -4.48
C GLY A 14 12.48 22.12 -3.31
N LYS A 15 13.54 21.36 -3.06
CA LYS A 15 13.60 20.24 -2.11
C LYS A 15 13.13 20.60 -0.70
N ASP A 16 13.67 21.67 -0.12
CA ASP A 16 13.42 22.04 1.27
C ASP A 16 11.96 22.44 1.47
N ARG A 17 11.43 23.30 0.59
CA ARG A 17 10.04 23.74 0.69
C ARG A 17 9.06 22.61 0.42
N ALA A 18 9.34 21.74 -0.53
CA ALA A 18 8.54 20.55 -0.77
C ALA A 18 8.50 19.63 0.46
N TYR A 19 9.64 19.42 1.13
CA TYR A 19 9.73 18.62 2.35
C TYR A 19 8.91 19.22 3.49
N GLU A 20 8.97 20.54 3.68
CA GLU A 20 8.15 21.24 4.67
C GLU A 20 6.66 21.01 4.43
N ILE A 21 6.20 21.18 3.18
CA ILE A 21 4.79 20.94 2.80
C ILE A 21 4.41 19.48 3.07
N ALA A 22 5.29 18.53 2.77
CA ALA A 22 5.07 17.11 3.03
C ALA A 22 4.91 16.80 4.53
N LEU A 23 5.72 17.43 5.38
CA LEU A 23 5.63 17.31 6.84
C LEU A 23 4.35 17.98 7.40
N GLU A 24 3.97 19.15 6.88
CA GLU A 24 2.71 19.81 7.24
C GLU A 24 1.51 18.91 6.90
N ALA A 25 1.50 18.29 5.72
CA ALA A 25 0.48 17.33 5.32
C ALA A 25 0.48 16.07 6.22
N LEU A 26 1.64 15.55 6.59
CA LEU A 26 1.76 14.41 7.50
C LEU A 26 1.21 14.73 8.90
N ASN A 27 1.46 15.95 9.40
CA ASN A 27 0.92 16.42 10.68
C ASN A 27 -0.62 16.53 10.65
N GLU A 28 -1.20 17.01 9.53
CA GLU A 28 -2.66 17.02 9.37
C GLU A 28 -3.25 15.60 9.32
N ILE A 29 -2.59 14.66 8.63
CA ILE A 29 -3.01 13.25 8.62
C ILE A 29 -2.97 12.66 10.05
N GLU A 30 -1.91 12.94 10.82
CA GLU A 30 -1.80 12.52 12.21
C GLU A 30 -2.97 13.04 13.07
N ASN A 31 -3.35 14.31 12.92
CA ASN A 31 -4.50 14.88 13.61
C ASN A 31 -5.79 14.14 13.24
N ARG A 32 -6.03 13.90 11.95
CA ARG A 32 -7.25 13.21 11.49
C ARG A 32 -7.34 11.77 11.96
N ILE A 33 -6.24 11.03 12.00
CA ILE A 33 -6.20 9.68 12.55
C ILE A 33 -6.49 9.71 14.06
N SER A 34 -5.89 10.66 14.79
CA SER A 34 -6.13 10.84 16.23
C SER A 34 -7.60 11.18 16.54
N GLU A 35 -8.25 11.93 15.65
CA GLU A 35 -9.68 12.25 15.72
C GLU A 35 -10.61 11.14 15.18
N ARG A 36 -10.06 9.98 14.78
CA ARG A 36 -10.79 8.86 14.15
C ARG A 36 -11.54 9.25 12.87
N ARG A 37 -11.03 10.22 12.13
CA ARG A 37 -11.53 10.65 10.82
C ARG A 37 -10.82 9.97 9.64
N ALA A 38 -9.71 9.28 9.92
CA ALA A 38 -8.95 8.48 8.96
C ALA A 38 -8.38 7.23 9.66
N PHE A 39 -8.12 6.18 8.89
CA PHE A 39 -7.65 4.89 9.41
C PHE A 39 -6.23 4.50 8.95
N GLY A 40 -5.53 5.37 8.22
CA GLY A 40 -4.19 5.07 7.72
C GLY A 40 -3.58 6.23 6.96
N ILE A 41 -2.32 6.07 6.58
CA ILE A 41 -1.53 7.07 5.84
C ILE A 41 -1.31 6.57 4.42
N GLY A 42 -1.73 7.35 3.42
CA GLY A 42 -1.47 6.98 2.04
C GLY A 42 -2.09 7.93 1.03
N GLU A 43 -1.76 7.77 -0.25
CA GLU A 43 -0.60 6.98 -0.71
C GLU A 43 0.70 7.76 -0.53
N VAL A 44 1.79 7.07 -0.19
CA VAL A 44 3.15 7.62 0.02
C VAL A 44 4.21 6.67 -0.53
N GLY A 45 5.44 7.13 -0.75
CA GLY A 45 6.54 6.26 -1.18
C GLY A 45 7.43 6.92 -2.23
N ARG A 46 7.67 6.23 -3.35
CA ARG A 46 8.63 6.61 -4.39
C ARG A 46 7.96 6.74 -5.76
N PRO A 47 8.42 7.66 -6.63
CA PRO A 47 8.01 7.66 -8.03
C PRO A 47 8.34 6.32 -8.69
N HIS A 48 7.43 5.82 -9.53
CA HIS A 48 7.65 4.58 -10.28
C HIS A 48 8.26 4.82 -11.67
N TYR A 49 8.71 6.03 -11.94
CA TYR A 49 9.30 6.50 -13.19
C TYR A 49 10.67 7.11 -12.92
N GLU A 50 11.46 7.30 -13.98
CA GLU A 50 12.82 7.82 -13.85
C GLU A 50 12.81 9.26 -13.32
N VAL A 51 13.57 9.48 -12.26
CA VAL A 51 13.77 10.76 -11.58
C VAL A 51 15.20 10.84 -11.10
N ASP A 52 15.67 12.05 -10.79
CA ASP A 52 17.00 12.25 -10.22
C ASP A 52 17.15 11.53 -8.87
N SER A 53 18.38 11.09 -8.56
CA SER A 53 18.67 10.38 -7.32
C SER A 53 18.29 11.19 -6.08
N GLU A 54 18.40 12.50 -6.15
CA GLU A 54 17.98 13.41 -5.07
C GLU A 54 16.48 13.29 -4.74
N VAL A 55 15.62 13.07 -5.74
CA VAL A 55 14.18 12.88 -5.55
C VAL A 55 13.91 11.54 -4.85
N ILE A 56 14.68 10.50 -5.18
CA ILE A 56 14.58 9.20 -4.49
C ILE A 56 15.04 9.32 -3.03
N GLU A 57 16.15 10.03 -2.78
CA GLU A 57 16.68 10.25 -1.44
C GLU A 57 15.69 11.00 -0.55
N ILE A 58 15.12 12.12 -1.03
CA ILE A 58 14.13 12.86 -0.25
C ILE A 58 12.83 12.07 -0.08
N SER A 59 12.41 11.29 -1.07
CA SER A 59 11.24 10.40 -0.96
C SER A 59 11.45 9.34 0.12
N ASN A 60 12.64 8.73 0.18
CA ASN A 60 13.00 7.79 1.24
C ASN A 60 13.05 8.47 2.61
N GLN A 61 13.59 9.69 2.70
CA GLN A 61 13.63 10.46 3.94
C GLN A 61 12.23 10.78 4.47
N PHE A 62 11.31 11.19 3.58
CA PHE A 62 9.92 11.42 3.93
C PHE A 62 9.21 10.12 4.32
N LEU A 63 9.45 9.02 3.59
CA LEU A 63 8.89 7.70 3.92
C LEU A 63 9.33 7.22 5.32
N ILE A 64 10.57 7.49 5.72
CA ILE A 64 11.06 7.20 7.08
C ILE A 64 10.24 7.96 8.13
N ASP A 65 9.90 9.23 7.89
CA ASP A 65 9.07 10.00 8.82
C ASP A 65 7.63 9.48 8.86
N VAL A 66 7.06 9.10 7.71
CA VAL A 66 5.76 8.43 7.64
C VAL A 66 5.76 7.12 8.44
N LEU A 67 6.80 6.30 8.34
CA LEU A 67 6.94 5.05 9.10
C LEU A 67 6.97 5.29 10.62
N LYS A 68 7.67 6.34 11.07
CA LYS A 68 7.72 6.71 12.49
C LYS A 68 6.34 7.14 13.00
N ILE A 69 5.62 7.96 12.23
CA ILE A 69 4.26 8.41 12.59
C ILE A 69 3.29 7.24 12.58
N SER A 70 3.32 6.38 11.57
CA SER A 70 2.53 5.14 11.52
C SER A 70 2.75 4.27 12.75
N LYS A 71 4.01 4.08 13.19
CA LYS A 71 4.35 3.35 14.41
C LYS A 71 3.80 4.01 15.68
N LYS A 72 3.89 5.34 15.77
CA LYS A 72 3.35 6.13 16.89
C LYS A 72 1.84 5.98 17.02
N LEU A 73 1.12 6.09 15.91
CA LEU A 73 -0.34 6.04 15.85
C LEU A 73 -0.89 4.61 15.74
N ASN A 74 -0.02 3.63 15.51
CA ASN A 74 -0.37 2.24 15.23
C ASN A 74 -1.29 2.06 14.01
N CYS A 75 -1.17 2.92 13.01
CA CYS A 75 -2.02 2.92 11.82
C CYS A 75 -1.27 2.36 10.59
N PRO A 76 -1.98 1.75 9.63
CA PRO A 76 -1.38 1.27 8.38
C PRO A 76 -0.91 2.38 7.46
N ILE A 77 0.05 2.04 6.60
CA ILE A 77 0.51 2.85 5.48
C ILE A 77 0.28 2.11 4.16
N GLN A 78 -0.14 2.83 3.13
CA GLN A 78 -0.20 2.32 1.75
C GLN A 78 0.94 2.90 0.92
N LEU A 79 1.81 2.02 0.43
CA LEU A 79 2.99 2.35 -0.34
C LEU A 79 2.71 2.37 -1.84
N HIS A 80 2.92 3.53 -2.44
CA HIS A 80 3.05 3.71 -3.88
C HIS A 80 4.53 3.85 -4.23
N THR A 81 5.02 2.95 -5.07
CA THR A 81 6.45 2.83 -5.40
C THR A 81 6.60 2.24 -6.79
N GLU A 82 7.83 2.18 -7.29
CA GLU A 82 8.18 1.36 -8.44
C GLU A 82 7.76 -0.11 -8.26
N THR A 83 7.73 -0.85 -9.38
CA THR A 83 7.49 -2.30 -9.31
C THR A 83 8.63 -2.95 -8.53
N PHE A 84 8.25 -3.66 -7.46
CA PHE A 84 9.20 -4.36 -6.61
C PHE A 84 9.62 -5.68 -7.23
N ASP A 85 10.93 -5.87 -7.26
CA ASP A 85 11.58 -7.16 -7.29
C ASP A 85 11.86 -7.61 -5.85
N GLN A 86 12.50 -8.77 -5.70
CA GLN A 86 12.84 -9.32 -4.39
C GLN A 86 13.73 -8.38 -3.55
N GLU A 87 14.67 -7.67 -4.18
CA GLU A 87 15.64 -6.82 -3.48
C GLU A 87 14.93 -5.60 -2.87
N LYS A 88 14.05 -4.95 -3.64
CA LYS A 88 13.25 -3.80 -3.14
C LYS A 88 12.28 -4.18 -2.05
N PHE A 89 11.69 -5.38 -2.12
CA PHE A 89 10.88 -5.90 -1.01
C PHE A 89 11.70 -6.01 0.27
N ILE A 90 12.90 -6.58 0.18
CA ILE A 90 13.79 -6.72 1.35
C ILE A 90 14.19 -5.35 1.88
N GLU A 91 14.59 -4.42 1.01
CA GLU A 91 14.94 -3.04 1.36
C GLU A 91 13.83 -2.35 2.18
N ILE A 92 12.60 -2.36 1.66
CA ILE A 92 11.45 -1.74 2.34
C ILE A 92 11.08 -2.49 3.62
N GLY A 93 11.17 -3.81 3.62
CA GLY A 93 10.94 -4.63 4.81
C GLY A 93 11.92 -4.29 5.93
N GLU A 94 13.20 -4.10 5.62
CA GLU A 94 14.23 -3.68 6.57
C GLU A 94 14.00 -2.25 7.07
N MET A 95 13.66 -1.32 6.17
CA MET A 95 13.30 0.06 6.52
C MET A 95 12.09 0.09 7.47
N ALA A 96 11.05 -0.68 7.17
CA ALA A 96 9.84 -0.77 7.98
C ALA A 96 10.11 -1.40 9.36
N LYS A 97 10.97 -2.42 9.45
CA LYS A 97 11.39 -2.99 10.73
C LYS A 97 12.20 -2.00 11.57
N LYS A 98 13.05 -1.20 10.93
CA LYS A 98 13.94 -0.24 11.60
C LYS A 98 13.19 0.97 12.13
N TYR A 99 12.34 1.59 11.31
CA TYR A 99 11.71 2.88 11.64
C TYR A 99 10.22 2.77 12.01
N GLY A 100 9.53 1.71 11.56
CA GLY A 100 8.09 1.56 11.67
C GLY A 100 7.64 0.26 12.37
N LYS A 101 6.51 -0.27 11.92
CA LYS A 101 6.02 -1.63 12.19
C LYS A 101 5.71 -2.30 10.85
N ALA A 102 6.45 -3.35 10.48
CA ALA A 102 6.28 -4.02 9.19
C ALA A 102 4.83 -4.51 8.94
N GLY A 103 4.16 -5.02 9.97
CA GLY A 103 2.75 -5.45 9.90
C GLY A 103 1.73 -4.33 9.64
N LYS A 104 2.17 -3.06 9.61
CA LYS A 104 1.34 -1.90 9.22
C LYS A 104 1.68 -1.40 7.82
N VAL A 105 2.58 -2.05 7.09
CA VAL A 105 2.97 -1.63 5.74
C VAL A 105 2.24 -2.46 4.69
N ILE A 106 1.50 -1.77 3.83
CA ILE A 106 0.79 -2.35 2.69
C ILE A 106 1.48 -1.86 1.41
N LYS A 107 1.98 -2.79 0.59
CA LYS A 107 2.43 -2.45 -0.77
C LYS A 107 1.21 -2.42 -1.68
N HIS A 108 0.78 -1.22 -2.07
CA HIS A 108 -0.24 -1.02 -3.10
C HIS A 108 0.33 -1.39 -4.48
N PHE A 109 -0.51 -1.89 -5.38
CA PHE A 109 -0.15 -2.40 -6.70
C PHE A 109 0.98 -3.44 -6.61
N SER A 110 0.89 -4.36 -5.65
CA SER A 110 1.96 -5.32 -5.39
C SER A 110 2.00 -6.42 -6.45
N PRO A 111 3.19 -6.86 -6.88
CA PRO A 111 3.33 -8.18 -7.48
C PRO A 111 2.91 -9.26 -6.46
N PRO A 112 2.45 -10.44 -6.93
CA PRO A 112 1.89 -11.49 -6.06
C PRO A 112 2.95 -12.33 -5.34
N MET A 113 3.95 -11.69 -4.72
CA MET A 113 5.05 -12.32 -3.97
C MET A 113 4.69 -12.49 -2.49
N VAL A 114 3.60 -13.22 -2.22
CA VAL A 114 3.00 -13.34 -0.88
C VAL A 114 3.96 -13.92 0.15
N SER A 115 4.65 -15.00 -0.23
CA SER A 115 5.58 -15.71 0.65
C SER A 115 6.75 -14.82 1.13
N LEU A 116 7.28 -13.99 0.22
CA LEU A 116 8.32 -13.03 0.55
C LEU A 116 7.79 -11.94 1.48
N CYS A 117 6.62 -11.36 1.16
CA CYS A 117 6.00 -10.31 1.96
C CYS A 117 5.75 -10.78 3.40
N GLU A 118 5.27 -12.02 3.58
CA GLU A 118 5.08 -12.64 4.88
C GLU A 118 6.40 -12.75 5.66
N LYS A 119 7.48 -13.21 5.02
CA LYS A 119 8.81 -13.31 5.65
C LYS A 119 9.35 -11.95 6.14
N ILE A 120 9.07 -10.87 5.42
CA ILE A 120 9.49 -9.52 5.81
C ILE A 120 8.46 -8.79 6.67
N GLY A 121 7.26 -9.34 6.81
CA GLY A 121 6.19 -8.86 7.69
C GLY A 121 5.23 -7.85 7.07
N ILE A 122 5.43 -7.43 5.81
CA ILE A 122 4.55 -6.48 5.13
C ILE A 122 3.39 -7.20 4.42
N TYR A 123 2.38 -6.46 3.97
CA TYR A 123 1.24 -7.00 3.24
C TYR A 123 1.26 -6.58 1.76
N PRO A 124 1.14 -7.51 0.81
CA PRO A 124 0.91 -7.15 -0.58
C PRO A 124 -0.58 -6.90 -0.81
N SER A 125 -0.93 -5.74 -1.37
CA SER A 125 -2.25 -5.48 -1.94
C SER A 125 -2.18 -5.70 -3.44
N ILE A 126 -2.95 -6.66 -3.95
CA ILE A 126 -2.78 -7.22 -5.28
C ILE A 126 -3.99 -6.88 -6.15
N ILE A 127 -3.75 -6.34 -7.34
CA ILE A 127 -4.81 -6.10 -8.33
C ILE A 127 -5.56 -7.40 -8.59
N ALA A 128 -6.88 -7.37 -8.36
CA ALA A 128 -7.79 -8.53 -8.35
C ALA A 128 -8.07 -9.17 -9.72
N ARG A 129 -7.12 -9.13 -10.65
CA ARG A 129 -7.13 -9.95 -11.86
C ARG A 129 -6.90 -11.40 -11.47
N GLU A 130 -7.71 -12.30 -12.02
CA GLU A 130 -7.67 -13.74 -11.70
C GLU A 130 -6.26 -14.33 -11.77
N LYS A 131 -5.49 -14.04 -12.82
CA LYS A 131 -4.09 -14.52 -12.95
C LYS A 131 -3.20 -14.14 -11.76
N ASN A 132 -3.38 -12.92 -11.22
CA ASN A 132 -2.56 -12.41 -10.12
C ASN A 132 -2.97 -13.09 -8.82
N ILE A 133 -4.28 -13.22 -8.58
CA ILE A 133 -4.81 -13.84 -7.37
C ILE A 133 -4.54 -15.35 -7.35
N LEU A 134 -4.60 -16.04 -8.49
CA LEU A 134 -4.17 -17.44 -8.60
C LEU A 134 -2.70 -17.60 -8.21
N LYS A 135 -1.83 -16.72 -8.70
CA LYS A 135 -0.41 -16.73 -8.34
C LYS A 135 -0.21 -16.44 -6.84
N ALA A 136 -0.92 -15.46 -6.29
CA ALA A 136 -0.89 -15.17 -4.85
C ALA A 136 -1.34 -16.39 -4.02
N CYS A 137 -2.41 -17.04 -4.44
CA CYS A 137 -2.94 -18.24 -3.78
C CYS A 137 -2.00 -19.44 -3.84
N SER A 138 -1.09 -19.50 -4.82
CA SER A 138 -0.05 -20.53 -4.87
C SER A 138 1.05 -20.34 -3.82
N GLU A 139 1.15 -19.13 -3.24
CA GLU A 139 2.17 -18.77 -2.24
C GLU A 139 1.61 -18.62 -0.83
N GLY A 140 0.32 -18.31 -0.68
CA GLY A 140 -0.33 -18.20 0.63
C GLY A 140 -1.69 -17.52 0.56
N ARG A 141 -2.22 -17.11 1.72
CA ARG A 141 -3.47 -16.33 1.84
C ARG A 141 -3.27 -14.95 2.48
N ARG A 142 -2.04 -14.62 2.90
CA ARG A 142 -1.70 -13.37 3.61
C ARG A 142 -1.50 -12.19 2.64
N PHE A 143 -2.56 -11.82 1.93
CA PHE A 143 -2.57 -10.72 0.96
C PHE A 143 -3.92 -10.00 0.93
N LEU A 144 -3.93 -8.74 0.51
CA LEU A 144 -5.14 -7.97 0.24
C LEU A 144 -5.47 -8.00 -1.26
N MET A 145 -6.74 -7.81 -1.59
CA MET A 145 -7.19 -7.65 -2.97
C MET A 145 -7.64 -6.22 -3.21
N GLU A 146 -7.24 -5.64 -4.34
CA GLU A 146 -7.65 -4.29 -4.71
C GLU A 146 -8.01 -4.17 -6.18
N THR A 147 -8.59 -3.03 -6.53
CA THR A 147 -8.90 -2.69 -7.93
C THR A 147 -8.03 -1.59 -8.49
N ASP A 148 -7.48 -0.75 -7.61
CA ASP A 148 -6.86 0.52 -7.96
C ASP A 148 -7.80 1.40 -8.81
N TYR A 149 -9.12 1.34 -8.57
CA TYR A 149 -10.08 2.01 -9.43
C TYR A 149 -9.89 3.53 -9.42
N ILE A 150 -9.76 4.11 -10.61
CA ILE A 150 -9.62 5.55 -10.84
C ILE A 150 -10.95 6.03 -11.43
N ASP A 151 -11.59 6.97 -10.74
CA ASP A 151 -12.85 7.58 -11.19
C ASP A 151 -12.60 8.74 -12.16
N ASP A 152 -11.96 8.42 -13.28
CA ASP A 152 -11.57 9.37 -14.32
C ASP A 152 -12.11 8.93 -15.69
N ASN A 153 -13.09 9.70 -16.20
CA ASN A 153 -13.75 9.45 -17.48
C ASN A 153 -12.81 9.61 -18.68
N GLU A 154 -11.68 10.31 -18.53
CA GLU A 154 -10.68 10.46 -19.59
C GLU A 154 -9.77 9.22 -19.71
N ARG A 155 -9.78 8.34 -18.71
CA ARG A 155 -8.91 7.15 -18.63
C ARG A 155 -9.69 5.84 -18.45
N PRO A 156 -10.69 5.55 -19.31
CA PRO A 156 -11.50 4.34 -19.16
C PRO A 156 -10.64 3.08 -19.28
N GLY A 157 -10.73 2.20 -18.27
CA GLY A 157 -10.06 0.91 -18.28
C GLY A 157 -8.56 0.94 -17.94
N ALA A 158 -8.01 2.07 -17.46
CA ALA A 158 -6.64 2.14 -16.94
C ALA A 158 -6.38 1.10 -15.83
N VAL A 159 -7.44 0.76 -15.10
CA VAL A 159 -7.47 -0.12 -13.94
C VAL A 159 -8.72 -0.99 -13.97
N VAL A 160 -8.82 -1.98 -13.08
CA VAL A 160 -9.98 -2.87 -13.08
C VAL A 160 -11.15 -2.22 -12.35
N GLY A 161 -12.39 -2.48 -12.78
CA GLY A 161 -13.55 -1.87 -12.13
C GLY A 161 -13.79 -2.38 -10.71
N PRO A 162 -14.53 -1.64 -9.86
CA PRO A 162 -14.74 -1.97 -8.43
C PRO A 162 -15.38 -3.35 -8.22
N LYS A 163 -16.19 -3.82 -9.17
CA LYS A 163 -16.81 -5.16 -9.14
C LYS A 163 -15.81 -6.31 -9.32
N THR A 164 -14.55 -6.04 -9.63
CA THR A 164 -13.56 -7.07 -9.96
C THR A 164 -13.16 -7.89 -8.73
N VAL A 165 -12.95 -7.27 -7.56
CA VAL A 165 -12.64 -7.98 -6.30
C VAL A 165 -13.72 -9.02 -5.95
N PRO A 166 -15.02 -8.68 -5.84
CA PRO A 166 -16.04 -9.67 -5.52
C PRO A 166 -16.25 -10.70 -6.64
N ARG A 167 -16.10 -10.33 -7.93
CA ARG A 167 -16.22 -11.27 -9.05
C ARG A 167 -15.11 -12.31 -9.05
N THR A 168 -13.86 -11.89 -8.89
CA THR A 168 -12.71 -12.80 -8.82
C THR A 168 -12.83 -13.70 -7.60
N THR A 169 -13.16 -13.14 -6.44
CA THR A 169 -13.36 -13.92 -5.21
C THR A 169 -14.45 -14.98 -5.37
N LYS A 170 -15.63 -14.61 -5.89
CA LYS A 170 -16.73 -15.53 -6.17
C LYS A 170 -16.31 -16.65 -7.13
N LYS A 171 -15.63 -16.30 -8.23
CA LYS A 171 -15.15 -17.29 -9.20
C LYS A 171 -14.17 -18.28 -8.56
N LEU A 172 -13.23 -17.82 -7.75
CA LEU A 172 -12.27 -18.71 -7.09
C LEU A 172 -12.92 -19.59 -6.01
N LEU A 173 -13.93 -19.09 -5.31
CA LEU A 173 -14.74 -19.88 -4.38
C LEU A 173 -15.54 -20.97 -5.11
N GLU A 174 -16.21 -20.63 -6.22
CA GLU A 174 -16.97 -21.60 -7.04
C GLU A 174 -16.08 -22.71 -7.62
N ASN A 175 -14.81 -22.38 -7.92
CA ASN A 175 -13.82 -23.34 -8.41
C ASN A 175 -13.04 -24.04 -7.27
N SER A 176 -13.44 -23.88 -6.01
CA SER A 176 -12.79 -24.49 -4.84
C SER A 176 -11.30 -24.15 -4.67
N ILE A 177 -10.87 -23.00 -5.19
CA ILE A 177 -9.51 -22.46 -5.04
C ILE A 177 -9.40 -21.68 -3.72
N LEU A 178 -10.49 -21.00 -3.35
CA LEU A 178 -10.68 -20.40 -2.03
C LEU A 178 -11.78 -21.16 -1.30
N THR A 179 -11.63 -21.33 0.01
CA THR A 179 -12.72 -21.74 0.90
C THR A 179 -13.47 -20.53 1.46
N LYS A 180 -14.56 -20.75 2.21
CA LYS A 180 -15.24 -19.64 2.91
C LYS A 180 -14.35 -19.00 3.96
N GLU A 181 -13.53 -19.81 4.62
CA GLU A 181 -12.54 -19.39 5.62
C GLU A 181 -11.46 -18.54 4.97
N ASP A 182 -10.96 -18.92 3.78
CA ASP A 182 -10.01 -18.08 3.03
C ASP A 182 -10.62 -16.72 2.66
N VAL A 183 -11.89 -16.71 2.23
CA VAL A 183 -12.61 -15.48 1.86
C VAL A 183 -12.76 -14.57 3.09
N ASP A 184 -13.18 -15.12 4.22
CA ASP A 184 -13.29 -14.39 5.49
C ASP A 184 -11.93 -13.88 5.97
N TYR A 185 -10.88 -14.71 5.85
CA TYR A 185 -9.53 -14.33 6.21
C TYR A 185 -9.03 -13.13 5.40
N ILE A 186 -9.14 -13.20 4.06
CA ILE A 186 -8.61 -12.16 3.16
C ILE A 186 -9.41 -10.86 3.26
N HIS A 187 -10.75 -10.95 3.27
CA HIS A 187 -11.60 -9.77 3.10
C HIS A 187 -12.06 -9.14 4.41
N ARG A 188 -12.05 -9.88 5.52
CA ARG A 188 -12.43 -9.38 6.84
C ARG A 188 -11.25 -9.38 7.80
N TYR A 189 -10.74 -10.56 8.16
CA TYR A 189 -9.75 -10.67 9.23
C TYR A 189 -8.48 -9.83 8.98
N LEU A 190 -7.87 -9.95 7.80
CA LEU A 190 -6.66 -9.17 7.47
C LEU A 190 -6.93 -7.66 7.48
N VAL A 191 -8.09 -7.23 6.99
CA VAL A 191 -8.45 -5.82 6.96
C VAL A 191 -8.62 -5.29 8.39
N GLU A 192 -9.36 -6.01 9.22
CA GLU A 192 -9.55 -5.67 10.64
C GLU A 192 -8.23 -5.65 11.42
N GLU A 193 -7.36 -6.63 11.20
CA GLU A 193 -6.04 -6.73 11.84
C GLU A 193 -5.12 -5.57 11.45
N ILE A 194 -5.02 -5.27 10.15
CA ILE A 194 -4.11 -4.25 9.63
C ILE A 194 -4.58 -2.85 10.02
N TYR A 195 -5.88 -2.57 9.89
CA TYR A 195 -6.46 -1.25 10.12
C TYR A 195 -6.93 -1.00 11.55
N GLU A 196 -6.99 -2.02 12.41
CA GLU A 196 -7.55 -1.94 13.76
C GLU A 196 -8.99 -1.40 13.78
N ILE A 197 -9.80 -1.97 12.89
CA ILE A 197 -11.23 -1.67 12.75
C ILE A 197 -12.05 -2.95 12.88
N GLU A 198 -13.37 -2.78 13.00
CA GLU A 198 -14.37 -3.84 12.91
C GLU A 198 -15.25 -3.54 11.70
N LEU A 199 -15.38 -4.48 10.77
CA LEU A 199 -16.26 -4.34 9.61
C LEU A 199 -17.67 -4.78 10.02
N ILE A 200 -18.65 -3.91 9.76
CA ILE A 200 -20.08 -4.11 10.09
C ILE A 200 -20.80 -4.80 8.92
#